data_AF-A0A445JXQ5-F1
#
_entry.id   AF-A0A445JXQ5-F1
#
_cell.length_a   1.000
_cell.length_b   1.000
_cell.length_c   1.000
_cell.angle_alpha   90.00
_cell.angle_beta   90.00
_cell.angle_gamma   90.00
#
_symmetry.space_group_name_H-M   'P 1'
#
loop_
_entity.id
_entity.type
_entity.pdbx_description
1 polymer ?
#
loop_
_entity_poly.entity_id
_entity_poly.type
_entity_poly.pdbx_seq_one_letter_code
_entity_poly.pdbx_strand_id
1 'polypeptide(L)'
;QLNISDLLKQFISNSNENLQKEPRIVELRNQKQKEEMMKLNSPQYLLQWIQEAMNKTEVEYEILHQQVLDREIDIGGFLQKYKKLRTAYHRKSLVHLAARTSNI
;
A
#
# COMPACT_ATOMS: atom_id res chain seq x y z
N GLN A 1 -18.57 -35.50 -37.85
CA GLN A 1 -17.12 -35.33 -37.58
C GLN A 1 -16.80 -33.86 -37.78
N LEU A 2 -16.20 -33.19 -36.79
CA LEU A 2 -15.77 -31.80 -36.97
C LEU A 2 -14.59 -31.81 -37.97
N ASN A 3 -14.69 -31.04 -39.05
CA ASN A 3 -13.64 -30.97 -40.07
C ASN A 3 -12.45 -30.15 -39.54
N ILE A 4 -11.24 -30.71 -39.60
CA ILE A 4 -9.99 -30.06 -39.19
C ILE A 4 -9.83 -28.69 -39.87
N SER A 5 -10.29 -28.54 -41.12
CA SER A 5 -10.26 -27.28 -41.85
C SER A 5 -11.07 -26.18 -41.18
N ASP A 6 -12.25 -26.50 -40.65
CA ASP A 6 -13.13 -25.52 -40.00
C ASP A 6 -12.55 -25.07 -38.65
N LEU A 7 -11.93 -26.01 -37.92
CA LEU A 7 -11.23 -25.72 -36.67
C LEU A 7 -10.04 -24.77 -36.89
N LEU A 8 -9.25 -24.98 -37.95
CA LEU A 8 -8.12 -24.12 -38.29
C LEU A 8 -8.57 -22.71 -38.69
N LYS A 9 -9.64 -22.59 -39.48
CA LYS A 9 -10.21 -21.29 -39.85
C LYS A 9 -10.70 -20.53 -38.62
N GLN A 10 -11.39 -21.21 -37.71
CA GLN A 10 -11.85 -20.61 -36.46
C GLN A 10 -10.68 -20.18 -35.57
N PHE A 11 -9.64 -21.00 -35.44
CA PHE A 11 -8.44 -20.66 -34.69
C PHE A 11 -7.73 -19.41 -35.22
N ILE A 12 -7.58 -19.30 -36.54
CA ILE A 12 -6.96 -18.13 -37.19
C ILE A 12 -7.83 -16.88 -36.99
N SER A 13 -9.17 -17.00 -37.16
CA SER A 13 -10.10 -15.90 -36.92
C SER A 13 -10.00 -15.38 -35.49
N ASN A 14 -10.04 -16.28 -34.50
CA ASN A 14 -9.90 -15.94 -33.09
C ASN A 14 -8.53 -15.31 -32.79
N SER A 15 -7.45 -15.82 -33.39
CA SER A 15 -6.10 -15.27 -33.20
C SER A 15 -5.99 -13.84 -33.73
N ASN A 16 -6.58 -13.57 -34.89
CA ASN A 16 -6.61 -12.22 -35.46
C ASN A 16 -7.45 -11.27 -34.61
N GLU A 17 -8.63 -11.71 -34.16
CA GLU A 17 -9.46 -10.93 -33.24
C GLU A 17 -8.74 -10.62 -31.92
N ASN A 18 -8.00 -11.58 -31.37
CA ASN A 18 -7.22 -11.38 -30.15
C ASN A 18 -6.09 -10.38 -30.37
N LEU A 19 -5.34 -10.49 -31.48
CA LEU A 19 -4.28 -9.54 -31.85
C LEU A 19 -4.82 -8.11 -31.99
N GLN A 20 -6.04 -7.94 -32.52
CA GLN A 20 -6.68 -6.62 -32.63
C GLN A 20 -7.10 -6.05 -31.27
N LYS A 21 -7.42 -6.89 -30.28
CA LYS A 21 -7.80 -6.46 -28.93
C LYS A 21 -6.59 -6.12 -28.05
N GLU A 22 -5.42 -6.72 -28.33
CA GLU A 22 -4.21 -6.59 -27.51
C GLU A 22 -3.80 -5.12 -27.23
N PRO A 23 -3.77 -4.19 -28.22
CA PRO A 23 -3.40 -2.80 -27.97
C PRO A 23 -4.35 -2.10 -26.98
N ARG A 24 -5.66 -2.39 -27.08
CA ARG A 24 -6.67 -1.83 -26.18
C ARG A 24 -6.54 -2.39 -24.77
N ILE A 25 -6.20 -3.67 -24.62
CA ILE A 25 -5.94 -4.29 -23.31
C ILE A 25 -4.74 -3.63 -22.64
N VAL A 26 -3.65 -3.40 -23.40
CA VAL A 26 -2.46 -2.71 -22.90
C VAL A 26 -2.79 -1.28 -22.48
N GLU A 27 -3.53 -0.54 -23.29
CA GLU A 27 -3.97 0.83 -22.99
C GLU A 27 -4.76 0.89 -21.67
N LEU A 28 -5.74 0.00 -21.49
CA LEU A 28 -6.57 -0.07 -20.28
C LEU A 28 -5.75 -0.44 -19.04
N ARG A 29 -4.78 -1.36 -19.17
CA ARG A 29 -3.87 -1.69 -18.05
C ARG A 29 -3.03 -0.50 -17.64
N ASN A 30 -2.49 0.25 -18.60
CA ASN A 30 -1.68 1.43 -18.34
C ASN A 30 -2.52 2.55 -17.68
N GLN A 31 -3.77 2.76 -18.14
CA GLN A 31 -4.70 3.70 -17.52
C GLN A 31 -4.98 3.33 -16.06
N LYS A 32 -5.30 2.05 -15.80
CA LYS A 32 -5.55 1.56 -14.44
C LYS A 32 -4.32 1.76 -13.53
N GLN A 33 -3.13 1.43 -13.99
CA GLN A 33 -1.89 1.64 -13.22
C GLN A 33 -1.67 3.13 -12.90
N LYS A 34 -1.94 4.02 -13.86
CA LYS A 34 -1.82 5.46 -13.67
C LYS A 34 -2.81 5.97 -12.61
N GLU A 35 -4.05 5.51 -12.66
CA GLU A 35 -5.07 5.84 -11.65
C GLU A 35 -4.70 5.34 -10.25
N GLU A 36 -4.18 4.11 -10.15
CA GLU A 36 -3.70 3.54 -8.89
C GLU A 36 -2.54 4.36 -8.32
N MET A 37 -1.56 4.75 -9.15
CA MET A 37 -0.47 5.62 -8.73
C MET A 37 -0.98 7.00 -8.27
N MET A 38 -1.96 7.58 -8.95
CA MET A 38 -2.54 8.86 -8.52
C MET A 38 -3.26 8.73 -7.18
N LYS A 39 -3.98 7.64 -6.94
CA LYS A 39 -4.63 7.38 -5.64
C LYS A 39 -3.60 7.28 -4.51
N LEU A 40 -2.54 6.50 -4.71
CA LEU A 40 -1.47 6.31 -3.73
C LEU A 40 -0.68 7.59 -3.46
N ASN A 41 -0.59 8.49 -4.43
CA ASN A 41 0.08 9.79 -4.29
C ASN A 41 -0.89 10.93 -3.96
N SER A 42 -2.18 10.64 -3.73
CA SER A 42 -3.13 11.68 -3.36
C SER A 42 -2.80 12.21 -1.96
N PRO A 43 -2.89 13.54 -1.72
CA PRO A 43 -2.60 14.11 -0.41
C PRO A 43 -3.40 13.45 0.72
N GLN A 44 -4.68 13.16 0.46
CA GLN A 44 -5.56 12.50 1.43
C GLN A 44 -5.10 11.09 1.79
N TYR A 45 -4.73 10.27 0.79
CA TYR A 45 -4.24 8.92 1.05
C TYR A 45 -2.94 8.96 1.84
N LEU A 46 -2.01 9.85 1.47
CA LEU A 46 -0.73 10.00 2.17
C LEU A 46 -0.92 10.44 3.62
N LEU A 47 -1.83 11.39 3.89
CA LEU A 47 -2.18 11.80 5.25
C LEU A 47 -2.74 10.64 6.07
N GLN A 48 -3.71 9.91 5.51
CA GLN A 48 -4.29 8.74 6.16
C GLN A 48 -3.22 7.67 6.44
N TRP A 49 -2.37 7.37 5.46
CA TRP A 49 -1.30 6.40 5.59
C TRP A 49 -0.31 6.78 6.71
N ILE A 50 0.07 8.05 6.82
CA ILE A 50 0.93 8.52 7.92
C ILE A 50 0.22 8.36 9.27
N GLN A 51 -1.06 8.72 9.35
CA GLN A 51 -1.85 8.58 10.57
C GLN A 51 -1.97 7.11 11.00
N GLU A 52 -2.22 6.19 10.07
CA GLU A 52 -2.26 4.75 10.34
C GLU A 52 -0.90 4.23 10.83
N ALA A 53 0.19 4.69 10.22
CA ALA A 53 1.53 4.34 10.67
C ALA A 53 1.82 4.86 12.09
N MET A 54 1.28 6.03 12.47
CA MET A 54 1.35 6.54 13.85
C MET A 54 0.53 5.68 14.82
N ASN A 55 -0.70 5.32 14.46
CA ASN A 55 -1.55 4.49 15.30
C ASN A 55 -0.91 3.12 15.58
N LYS A 56 -0.22 2.53 14.59
CA LYS A 56 0.55 1.30 14.78
C LYS A 56 1.63 1.45 15.85
N THR A 57 2.36 2.57 15.87
CA THR A 57 3.39 2.81 16.91
C THR A 57 2.79 2.97 18.31
N GLU A 58 1.56 3.46 18.42
CA GLU A 58 0.85 3.54 19.70
C GLU A 58 0.39 2.13 20.15
N VAL A 59 -0.11 1.29 19.24
CA VAL A 59 -0.42 -0.12 19.56
C VAL A 59 0.84 -0.88 20.01
N GLU A 60 1.97 -0.70 19.34
CA GLU A 60 3.25 -1.29 19.75
C GLU A 60 3.71 -0.79 21.12
N TYR A 61 3.41 0.47 21.46
CA TYR A 61 3.67 1.02 22.79
C TYR A 61 2.81 0.35 23.86
N GLU A 62 1.51 0.14 23.62
CA GLU A 62 0.62 -0.55 24.58
C GLU A 62 1.12 -1.98 24.87
N ILE A 63 1.56 -2.71 23.83
CA ILE A 63 2.16 -4.03 24.00
C ILE A 63 3.44 -3.93 24.85
N LEU A 64 4.32 -2.98 24.56
CA LEU A 64 5.56 -2.79 25.32
C LEU A 64 5.28 -2.39 26.78
N HIS A 65 4.21 -1.61 27.02
CA HIS A 65 3.77 -1.22 28.35
C HIS A 65 3.29 -2.44 29.14
N GLN A 66 2.53 -3.33 28.50
CA GLN A 66 2.10 -4.58 29.13
C GLN A 66 3.30 -5.48 29.47
N GLN A 67 4.28 -5.61 28.58
CA GLN A 67 5.49 -6.42 28.81
C GLN A 67 6.26 -6.01 30.07
N VAL A 68 6.34 -4.70 30.37
CA VAL A 68 7.04 -4.23 31.58
C VAL A 68 6.22 -4.47 32.85
N LEU A 69 4.88 -4.39 32.77
CA LEU A 69 3.99 -4.72 33.89
C LEU A 69 4.07 -6.22 34.23
N ASP A 70 4.10 -7.06 33.20
CA ASP A 70 4.21 -8.52 33.32
C ASP A 70 5.63 -8.99 33.64
N ARG A 71 6.58 -8.05 33.76
CA ARG A 71 8.01 -8.29 34.04
C ARG A 71 8.69 -9.18 32.99
N GLU A 72 8.15 -9.24 31.78
CA GLU A 72 8.75 -9.91 30.62
C GLU A 72 9.96 -9.16 30.07
N ILE A 73 10.04 -7.85 30.36
CA ILE A 73 11.16 -6.98 30.02
C ILE A 73 11.64 -6.22 31.25
N ASP A 74 12.96 -6.03 31.33
CA ASP A 74 13.56 -5.19 32.35
C ASP A 74 13.39 -3.70 32.01
N ILE A 75 13.63 -2.84 32.99
CA ILE A 75 13.51 -1.39 32.82
C ILE A 75 14.49 -0.87 31.75
N GLY A 76 15.68 -1.44 31.65
CA GLY A 76 16.67 -1.08 30.64
C GLY A 76 16.17 -1.35 29.23
N GLY A 77 15.67 -2.56 28.99
CA GLY A 77 15.07 -2.96 27.71
C GLY A 77 13.83 -2.15 27.36
N PHE A 78 12.96 -1.87 28.34
CA PHE A 78 11.79 -1.02 28.17
C PHE A 78 12.17 0.39 27.69
N LEU A 79 13.07 1.07 28.40
CA LEU A 79 13.47 2.44 28.08
C LEU A 79 14.09 2.54 26.68
N GLN A 80 14.91 1.56 26.28
CA GLN A 80 15.48 1.53 24.94
C GLN A 80 14.41 1.39 23.84
N LYS A 81 13.47 0.46 23.99
CA LYS A 81 12.40 0.24 23.00
C LYS A 81 11.42 1.42 22.98
N TYR A 82 11.03 1.93 24.15
CA TYR A 82 10.15 3.08 24.31
C TYR A 82 10.72 4.31 23.59
N LYS A 83 12.01 4.61 23.80
CA LYS A 83 12.66 5.76 23.16
C LYS A 83 12.60 5.66 21.62
N LYS A 84 12.79 4.47 21.06
CA LYS A 84 12.70 4.24 19.61
C LYS A 84 11.28 4.48 19.10
N LEU A 85 10.28 3.89 19.74
CA LEU A 85 8.86 4.06 19.39
C LEU A 85 8.43 5.52 19.48
N ARG A 86 8.75 6.20 20.60
CA ARG A 86 8.38 7.59 20.83
C ARG A 86 9.03 8.54 19.83
N THR A 87 10.31 8.33 19.50
CA THR A 87 10.99 9.11 18.45
C THR A 87 10.32 8.90 17.09
N ALA A 88 9.96 7.66 16.76
CA ALA A 88 9.31 7.35 15.49
C ALA A 88 7.92 8.00 15.38
N TYR A 89 7.09 7.90 16.43
CA TYR A 89 5.78 8.55 16.49
C TYR A 89 5.90 10.06 16.29
N HIS A 90 6.78 10.73 17.05
CA HIS A 90 6.90 12.17 16.98
C HIS A 90 7.39 12.66 15.62
N ARG A 91 8.34 11.96 14.98
CA ARG A 91 8.77 12.30 13.62
C ARG A 91 7.59 12.24 12.64
N LYS A 92 6.76 11.20 12.71
CA LYS A 92 5.57 11.07 11.85
C LYS A 92 4.51 12.12 12.18
N SER A 93 4.28 12.40 13.46
CA SER A 93 3.35 13.43 13.92
C SER A 93 3.70 14.82 13.38
N LEU A 94 4.99 15.18 13.39
CA LEU A 94 5.46 16.43 12.82
C LEU A 94 5.26 16.50 11.30
N VAL A 95 5.56 15.42 10.58
CA VAL A 95 5.33 15.34 9.12
C VAL A 95 3.85 15.42 8.78
N HIS A 96 3.00 14.68 9.51
CA HIS A 96 1.55 14.72 9.34
C HIS A 96 0.99 16.11 9.62
N LEU A 97 1.44 16.76 10.71
CA LEU A 97 1.04 18.11 11.04
C LEU A 97 1.43 19.08 9.93
N ALA A 98 2.69 19.05 9.50
CA ALA A 98 3.19 19.91 8.42
C ALA A 98 2.39 19.72 7.13
N ALA A 99 2.13 18.48 6.72
CA ALA A 99 1.35 18.16 5.54
C ALA A 99 -0.12 18.60 5.66
N ARG A 100 -0.71 18.49 6.86
CA ARG A 100 -2.09 18.91 7.12
C ARG A 100 -2.25 20.43 7.16
N THR A 101 -1.20 21.15 7.54
CA THR A 101 -1.20 22.62 7.64
C THR A 101 -0.57 23.32 6.43
N SER A 102 0.06 22.59 5.51
CA SER A 102 0.53 23.18 4.27
C SER A 102 -0.69 23.50 3.40
N ASN A 103 -1.04 24.78 3.27
CA ASN A 103 -2.06 25.26 2.33
C ASN A 103 -1.55 25.08 0.88
N ILE A 104 -1.55 23.84 0.40
CA ILE A 104 -1.37 23.47 -1.01
C ILE A 104 -2.73 23.10 -1.57
#